data_AF-A0A9D4QE58-F1
#
_entry.id   AF-A0A9D4QE58-F1
#
_cell.length_a   1.000
_cell.length_b   1.000
_cell.length_c   1.000
_cell.angle_alpha   90.00
_cell.angle_beta   90.00
_cell.angle_gamma   90.00
#
_symmetry.space_group_name_H-M   'P 1'
#
loop_
_entity.id
_entity.type
_entity.pdbx_description
1 polymer ?
#
loop_
_entity_poly.entity_id
_entity_poly.type
_entity_poly.pdbx_seq_one_letter_code
_entity_poly.pdbx_strand_id
1 'polypeptide(L)'
;MQAASIACALLGCWAAFVHKAGLNKPHFTTWHSWTGLAALLLSLVEGTVGVAALTLRTSNVGKQYPWLKYSVLRRVHRAIGLSAHGFATAAMVLGLRSHYGRQALAAALGTDTAALQLLVQALAAAPFASVVQHLRRRR
;
A
#
# COMPACT_ATOMS: atom_id res chain seq x y z
N MET A 1 -3.58 -10.24 -8.52
CA MET A 1 -2.56 -9.23 -8.16
C MET A 1 -2.67 -8.78 -6.69
N GLN A 2 -3.81 -8.29 -6.20
CA GLN A 2 -3.95 -7.77 -4.84
C GLN A 2 -3.55 -8.78 -3.73
N ALA A 3 -4.06 -10.02 -3.79
CA ALA A 3 -3.72 -11.05 -2.80
C ALA A 3 -2.21 -11.37 -2.76
N ALA A 4 -1.56 -11.46 -3.91
CA ALA A 4 -0.11 -11.66 -3.98
C ALA A 4 0.66 -10.46 -3.40
N SER A 5 0.23 -9.24 -3.68
CA SER A 5 0.81 -8.02 -3.11
C SER A 5 0.69 -8.00 -1.58
N ILE A 6 -0.47 -8.37 -1.03
CA ILE A 6 -0.69 -8.47 0.42
C ILE A 6 0.22 -9.55 1.02
N ALA A 7 0.32 -10.71 0.39
CA ALA A 7 1.21 -11.78 0.84
C ALA A 7 2.68 -11.33 0.87
N CYS A 8 3.17 -10.67 -0.18
CA CYS A 8 4.52 -10.11 -0.21
C CYS A 8 4.72 -9.06 0.89
N ALA A 9 3.74 -8.19 1.13
CA ALA A 9 3.81 -7.18 2.18
C ALA A 9 3.84 -7.81 3.59
N LEU A 10 3.06 -8.87 3.82
CA LEU A 10 3.08 -9.63 5.07
C LEU A 10 4.43 -10.31 5.30
N LEU A 11 4.99 -10.95 4.27
CA LEU A 11 6.32 -11.57 4.34
C LEU A 11 7.42 -10.53 4.62
N GLY A 12 7.37 -9.37 3.95
CA GLY A 12 8.31 -8.27 4.22
C GLY A 12 8.18 -7.71 5.64
N CYS A 13 6.94 -7.54 6.13
CA CYS A 13 6.68 -7.10 7.50
C CYS A 13 7.20 -8.13 8.52
N TRP A 14 6.96 -9.41 8.28
CA TRP A 14 7.47 -10.51 9.11
C TRP A 14 9.00 -10.52 9.16
N ALA A 15 9.66 -10.44 8.01
CA ALA A 15 11.13 -10.39 7.94
C ALA A 15 11.70 -9.20 8.71
N ALA A 16 11.10 -8.01 8.58
CA ALA A 16 11.51 -6.83 9.33
C ALA A 16 11.28 -6.98 10.84
N PHE A 17 10.18 -7.63 11.24
CA PHE A 17 9.85 -7.89 12.64
C PHE A 17 10.87 -8.83 13.28
N VAL A 18 11.16 -9.97 12.64
CA VAL A 18 12.13 -10.97 13.10
C VAL A 18 13.54 -10.39 13.15
N HIS A 19 13.96 -9.65 12.13
CA HIS A 19 15.27 -9.00 12.12
C HIS A 19 15.44 -8.01 13.29
N LYS A 20 14.44 -7.17 13.56
CA LYS A 20 14.47 -6.26 14.70
C LYS A 20 14.47 -6.98 16.06
N ALA A 21 13.69 -8.05 16.17
CA ALA A 21 13.65 -8.87 17.38
C ALA A 21 15.04 -9.49 17.66
N GLY A 22 15.71 -10.04 16.64
CA GLY A 22 17.07 -10.57 16.79
C GLY A 22 18.12 -9.52 17.18
N LEU A 23 17.87 -8.23 16.88
CA LEU A 23 18.72 -7.12 17.29
C LEU A 23 18.29 -6.45 18.61
N ASN A 24 17.28 -6.98 19.30
CA ASN A 24 16.67 -6.37 20.50
C ASN A 24 16.29 -4.88 20.30
N LYS A 25 15.87 -4.52 19.07
CA LYS A 25 15.45 -3.15 18.75
C LYS A 25 13.93 -3.01 18.89
N PRO A 26 13.44 -1.86 19.38
CA PRO A 26 12.00 -1.65 19.51
C PRO A 26 11.30 -1.60 18.13
N HIS A 27 10.10 -2.17 18.09
CA HIS A 27 9.23 -2.20 16.91
C HIS A 27 8.36 -0.94 16.84
N PHE A 28 7.92 -0.61 15.62
CA PHE A 28 6.97 0.49 15.38
C PHE A 28 7.34 1.87 15.97
N THR A 29 8.64 2.21 16.00
CA THR A 29 9.12 3.48 16.55
C THR A 29 9.31 4.60 15.51
N THR A 30 9.15 4.31 14.22
CA THR A 30 9.44 5.27 13.15
C THR A 30 8.20 5.58 12.32
N TRP A 31 8.16 6.78 11.72
CA TRP A 31 7.12 7.15 10.75
C TRP A 31 7.00 6.14 9.60
N HIS A 32 8.13 5.60 9.12
CA HIS A 32 8.14 4.51 8.13
C HIS A 32 7.32 3.30 8.62
N SER A 33 7.53 2.84 9.85
CA SER A 33 6.81 1.68 10.38
C SER A 33 5.32 1.93 10.60
N TRP A 34 4.93 3.12 11.06
CA TRP A 34 3.51 3.48 11.22
C TRP A 34 2.79 3.61 9.88
N THR A 35 3.39 4.31 8.92
CA THR A 35 2.83 4.47 7.57
C THR A 35 2.75 3.13 6.82
N GLY A 36 3.76 2.27 6.97
CA GLY A 36 3.75 0.92 6.40
C GLY A 36 2.66 0.02 7.00
N LEU A 37 2.46 0.09 8.32
CA LEU A 37 1.38 -0.64 8.98
C LEU A 37 0.00 -0.15 8.54
N ALA A 38 -0.19 1.17 8.46
CA ALA A 38 -1.44 1.76 7.95
C ALA A 38 -1.72 1.32 6.51
N ALA A 39 -0.69 1.31 5.64
CA ALA A 39 -0.81 0.83 4.26
C ALA A 39 -1.25 -0.64 4.20
N LEU A 40 -0.65 -1.50 5.03
CA LEU A 40 -0.99 -2.93 5.09
C LEU A 40 -2.43 -3.15 5.56
N LEU A 41 -2.84 -2.50 6.65
CA LEU A 41 -4.20 -2.61 7.18
C LEU A 41 -5.24 -2.12 6.17
N LEU A 42 -5.00 -0.96 5.53
CA LEU A 42 -5.88 -0.45 4.50
C LEU A 42 -5.95 -1.39 3.28
N SER A 43 -4.85 -2.05 2.91
CA SER A 43 -4.83 -3.01 1.80
C SER A 43 -5.64 -4.27 2.12
N LEU A 44 -5.60 -4.73 3.38
CA LEU A 44 -6.44 -5.84 3.85
C LEU A 44 -7.92 -5.47 3.80
N VAL A 45 -8.28 -4.28 4.29
CA VAL A 45 -9.67 -3.78 4.23
C VAL A 45 -10.12 -3.56 2.79
N GLU A 46 -9.27 -3.00 1.93
CA GLU A 46 -9.59 -2.81 0.52
C GLU A 46 -9.86 -4.14 -0.19
N GLY A 47 -9.07 -5.17 0.14
CA GLY A 47 -9.24 -6.53 -0.38
C GLY A 47 -10.58 -7.13 0.06
N THR A 48 -10.94 -7.02 1.35
CA THR A 48 -12.23 -7.54 1.85
C THR A 48 -13.42 -6.79 1.25
N VAL A 49 -13.35 -5.46 1.13
CA VAL A 49 -14.39 -4.66 0.47
C VAL A 49 -14.49 -5.01 -1.01
N GLY A 50 -13.37 -5.27 -1.69
CA GLY A 50 -13.33 -5.72 -3.08
C GLY A 50 -14.02 -7.08 -3.27
N VAL A 51 -13.74 -8.04 -2.40
CA VAL A 51 -14.42 -9.35 -2.38
C VAL A 51 -15.92 -9.18 -2.12
N ALA A 52 -16.31 -8.40 -1.10
CA ALA A 52 -17.71 -8.14 -0.79
C ALA A 52 -18.46 -7.48 -1.97
N ALA A 53 -17.83 -6.53 -2.65
CA ALA A 53 -18.41 -5.89 -3.83
C ALA A 53 -18.60 -6.87 -5.00
N LEU A 54 -17.64 -7.79 -5.21
CA LEU A 54 -17.75 -8.84 -6.20
C LEU A 54 -18.87 -9.82 -5.86
N THR A 55 -18.93 -10.28 -4.61
CA THR A 55 -19.99 -11.19 -4.14
C THR A 55 -21.37 -10.56 -4.33
N LEU A 56 -21.57 -9.29 -3.99
CA LEU A 56 -22.85 -8.61 -4.23
C LEU A 56 -23.21 -8.48 -5.70
N ARG A 57 -22.21 -8.41 -6.58
CA ARG A 57 -22.43 -8.30 -8.03
C ARG A 57 -22.76 -9.66 -8.66
N THR A 58 -22.15 -10.74 -8.19
CA THR A 58 -22.26 -12.07 -8.79
C THR A 58 -23.32 -12.97 -8.15
N SER A 59 -23.83 -12.61 -6.97
CA SER A 59 -24.78 -13.42 -6.21
C SER A 59 -26.09 -12.68 -5.91
N ASN A 60 -27.10 -13.44 -5.46
CA ASN A 60 -28.37 -12.89 -5.00
C ASN A 60 -28.30 -12.24 -3.59
N VAL A 61 -27.11 -12.17 -2.97
CA VAL A 61 -26.92 -11.57 -1.62
C VAL A 61 -27.37 -10.10 -1.58
N GLY A 62 -27.28 -9.38 -2.71
CA GLY A 62 -27.80 -8.02 -2.82
C GLY A 62 -29.32 -7.89 -2.57
N LYS A 63 -30.08 -8.99 -2.75
CA LYS A 63 -31.51 -9.03 -2.42
C LYS A 63 -31.77 -9.26 -0.92
N GLN A 64 -30.85 -9.93 -0.23
CA GLN A 64 -30.93 -10.18 1.22
C GLN A 64 -30.53 -8.93 2.04
N TYR A 65 -29.64 -8.10 1.52
CA TYR A 65 -29.14 -6.89 2.20
C TYR A 65 -29.36 -5.64 1.35
N PRO A 66 -30.60 -5.12 1.24
CA PRO A 66 -30.93 -3.98 0.38
C PRO A 66 -30.25 -2.65 0.79
N TRP A 67 -29.78 -2.56 2.04
CA TRP A 67 -28.97 -1.44 2.52
C TRP A 67 -27.53 -1.45 1.98
N LEU A 68 -27.04 -2.62 1.53
CA LEU A 68 -25.67 -2.81 1.06
C LEU A 68 -25.60 -2.69 -0.47
N LYS A 69 -25.47 -1.44 -0.95
CA LYS A 69 -25.46 -1.16 -2.40
C LYS A 69 -24.07 -1.33 -3.01
N TYR A 70 -23.98 -2.05 -4.13
CA TYR A 70 -22.74 -2.21 -4.91
C TYR A 70 -22.09 -0.86 -5.27
N SER A 71 -22.88 0.16 -5.61
CA SER A 71 -22.38 1.50 -5.95
C SER A 71 -21.65 2.18 -4.80
N VAL A 72 -22.12 1.98 -3.56
CA VAL A 72 -21.48 2.50 -2.34
C VAL A 72 -20.18 1.75 -2.09
N LEU A 73 -20.22 0.41 -2.11
CA LEU A 73 -19.01 -0.42 -1.92
C LEU A 73 -17.93 -0.11 -2.96
N ARG A 74 -18.31 0.09 -4.22
CA ARG A 74 -17.38 0.48 -5.29
C ARG A 74 -16.72 1.83 -5.00
N ARG A 75 -17.46 2.80 -4.46
CA ARG A 75 -16.89 4.12 -4.11
C ARG A 75 -15.94 4.00 -2.91
N VAL A 76 -16.34 3.25 -1.88
CA VAL A 76 -15.52 2.99 -0.70
C VAL A 76 -14.25 2.23 -1.08
N HIS A 77 -14.35 1.15 -1.86
CA HIS A 77 -13.21 0.38 -2.38
C HIS A 77 -12.18 1.28 -3.09
N ARG A 78 -12.65 2.19 -3.95
CA ARG A 78 -11.77 3.16 -4.63
C ARG A 78 -11.10 4.13 -3.68
N ALA A 79 -11.83 4.66 -2.69
CA ALA A 79 -11.28 5.60 -1.72
C ALA A 79 -10.23 4.95 -0.81
N ILE A 80 -10.52 3.74 -0.31
CA ILE A 80 -9.59 2.97 0.51
C ILE A 80 -8.37 2.57 -0.32
N GLY A 81 -8.55 2.08 -1.56
CA GLY A 81 -7.44 1.71 -2.43
C GLY A 81 -6.51 2.87 -2.75
N LEU A 82 -7.06 4.06 -3.02
CA LEU A 82 -6.25 5.27 -3.21
C LEU A 82 -5.47 5.65 -1.95
N SER A 83 -6.11 5.55 -0.78
CA SER A 83 -5.49 5.85 0.51
C SER A 83 -4.39 4.84 0.84
N ALA A 84 -4.65 3.55 0.65
CA ALA A 84 -3.68 2.46 0.85
C ALA A 84 -2.44 2.67 -0.01
N HIS A 85 -2.62 2.98 -1.30
CA HIS A 85 -1.52 3.28 -2.21
C HIS A 85 -0.72 4.52 -1.79
N GLY A 86 -1.39 5.53 -1.22
CA GLY A 86 -0.76 6.74 -0.71
C GLY A 86 0.13 6.47 0.48
N PHE A 87 -0.39 5.73 1.47
CA PHE A 87 0.41 5.29 2.62
C PHE A 87 1.55 4.34 2.20
N ALA A 88 1.32 3.45 1.24
CA ALA A 88 2.36 2.57 0.72
C ALA A 88 3.50 3.36 0.06
N THR A 89 3.15 4.36 -0.76
CA THR A 89 4.12 5.26 -1.41
C THR A 89 4.91 6.05 -0.37
N ALA A 90 4.25 6.63 0.63
CA ALA A 90 4.90 7.35 1.72
C ALA A 90 5.83 6.44 2.54
N ALA A 91 5.37 5.23 2.88
CA ALA A 91 6.16 4.24 3.60
C ALA A 91 7.41 3.86 2.80
N MET A 92 7.28 3.65 1.49
CA MET A 92 8.40 3.34 0.61
C MET A 92 9.43 4.49 0.55
N VAL A 93 8.98 5.74 0.39
CA VAL A 93 9.84 6.94 0.41
C VAL A 93 10.60 7.03 1.73
N LEU A 94 9.90 6.91 2.86
CA LEU A 94 10.49 6.97 4.20
C LEU A 94 11.46 5.81 4.43
N GLY A 95 11.16 4.62 3.91
CA GLY A 95 12.02 3.45 3.99
C GLY A 95 13.33 3.64 3.23
N LEU A 96 13.25 4.09 1.98
CA LEU A 96 14.43 4.36 1.15
C LEU A 96 15.30 5.49 1.69
N ARG A 97 14.69 6.52 2.29
CA ARG A 97 15.43 7.63 2.92
C ARG A 97 15.91 7.34 4.34
N SER A 98 15.47 6.23 4.94
CA SER A 98 15.97 5.82 6.26
C SER A 98 17.46 5.49 6.20
N HIS A 99 18.14 5.57 7.35
CA HIS A 99 19.54 5.16 7.45
C HIS A 99 19.77 3.73 6.94
N TYR A 100 18.91 2.80 7.36
CA TYR A 100 18.98 1.40 6.95
C TYR A 100 18.73 1.23 5.45
N GLY A 101 17.72 1.89 4.89
CA GLY A 101 17.40 1.80 3.46
C GLY A 101 18.52 2.31 2.57
N ARG A 102 19.15 3.44 2.92
CA ARG A 102 20.30 3.98 2.20
C ARG A 102 21.50 3.04 2.26
N GLN A 103 21.81 2.48 3.43
CA GLN A 103 22.92 1.54 3.59
C GLN A 103 22.69 0.24 2.81
N ALA A 104 21.50 -0.35 2.92
CA ALA A 104 21.18 -1.58 2.21
C ALA A 104 21.24 -1.39 0.68
N LEU A 105 20.76 -0.25 0.18
CA LEU A 105 20.79 0.06 -1.24
C LEU A 105 22.20 0.33 -1.77
N ALA A 106 23.01 1.06 -0.99
CA ALA A 106 24.42 1.30 -1.34
C ALA A 106 25.23 -0.01 -1.35
N ALA A 107 24.99 -0.90 -0.37
CA ALA A 107 25.63 -2.21 -0.32
C ALA A 107 25.23 -3.10 -1.51
N ALA A 108 23.98 -3.05 -1.96
CA ALA A 108 23.49 -3.86 -3.07
C ALA A 108 23.95 -3.35 -4.44
N LEU A 109 24.09 -2.03 -4.63
CA LEU A 109 24.32 -1.41 -5.94
C LEU A 109 25.72 -0.84 -6.14
N GLY A 110 26.54 -0.73 -5.09
CA GLY A 110 27.95 -0.30 -5.16
C GLY A 110 28.18 1.11 -5.72
N THR A 111 27.15 1.94 -5.83
CA THR A 111 27.15 3.24 -6.55
C THR A 111 26.25 4.27 -5.87
N ASP A 112 26.25 5.52 -6.35
CA ASP A 112 25.30 6.54 -5.90
C ASP A 112 23.86 6.12 -6.24
N THR A 113 23.04 5.98 -5.19
CA THR A 113 21.69 5.42 -5.28
C THR A 113 20.60 6.49 -5.42
N ALA A 114 20.96 7.77 -5.42
CA ALA A 114 20.00 8.88 -5.43
C ALA A 114 19.07 8.86 -6.66
N ALA A 115 19.63 8.64 -7.85
CA ALA A 115 18.84 8.58 -9.10
C ALA A 115 17.83 7.43 -9.09
N LEU A 116 18.23 6.26 -8.61
CA LEU A 116 17.35 5.09 -8.51
C LEU A 116 16.25 5.30 -7.46
N GLN A 117 16.58 5.90 -6.32
CA GLN A 117 15.58 6.26 -5.32
C GLN A 117 14.54 7.23 -5.88
N LEU A 118 14.96 8.23 -6.65
CA LEU A 118 14.06 9.19 -7.30
C LEU A 118 13.17 8.52 -8.35
N LEU A 119 13.73 7.61 -9.15
CA LEU A 119 12.97 6.84 -10.14
C LEU A 119 11.88 5.99 -9.48
N VAL A 120 12.23 5.24 -8.43
CA VAL A 120 11.29 4.38 -7.71
C VAL A 120 10.18 5.21 -7.07
N GLN A 121 10.51 6.39 -6.51
CA GLN A 121 9.52 7.32 -5.97
C GLN A 121 8.58 7.88 -7.04
N ALA A 122 9.13 8.27 -8.21
CA ALA A 122 8.35 8.77 -9.32
C ALA A 122 7.37 7.70 -9.86
N LEU A 123 7.83 6.45 -9.98
CA LEU A 123 7.00 5.33 -10.41
C LEU A 123 5.87 5.03 -9.41
N ALA A 124 6.15 5.06 -8.10
CA ALA A 124 5.11 4.85 -7.09
C ALA A 124 4.08 5.99 -7.05
N ALA A 125 4.48 7.21 -7.41
CA ALA A 125 3.59 8.36 -7.51
C ALA A 125 2.75 8.42 -8.81
N ALA A 126 3.15 7.70 -9.86
CA ALA A 126 2.50 7.74 -11.17
C ALA A 126 0.98 7.46 -11.16
N PRO A 127 0.45 6.54 -10.34
CA PRO A 127 -1.00 6.32 -10.22
C PRO A 127 -1.77 7.55 -9.72
N PHE A 128 -1.15 8.44 -8.94
CA PHE A 128 -1.80 9.69 -8.52
C PHE A 128 -1.91 10.68 -9.68
N ALA A 129 -0.87 10.78 -10.52
CA ALA A 129 -0.89 11.64 -11.69
C ALA A 129 -1.99 11.23 -12.68
N SER A 130 -2.21 9.93 -12.88
CA SER A 130 -3.29 9.44 -13.75
C SER A 130 -4.68 9.72 -13.18
N VAL A 131 -4.86 9.61 -11.87
CA VAL A 131 -6.12 9.99 -11.19
C VAL A 131 -6.40 11.49 -11.35
N VAL A 132 -5.40 12.35 -11.14
CA VAL A 132 -5.55 13.80 -11.31
C VAL A 132 -5.92 14.16 -12.76
N GLN A 133 -5.27 13.55 -13.74
CA GLN A 133 -5.59 13.76 -15.15
C GLN A 133 -7.03 13.32 -15.50
N HIS A 134 -7.48 12.18 -14.96
CA HIS A 134 -8.85 11.70 -15.17
C HIS A 134 -9.90 12.62 -14.56
N LEU A 135 -9.63 13.20 -13.38
CA LEU A 135 -10.52 14.19 -12.76
C LEU A 135 -10.61 15.49 -13.56
N ARG A 136 -9.49 15.94 -14.15
CA ARG A 136 -9.46 17.16 -14.99
C ARG A 136 -10.28 17.01 -16.27
N ARG A 137 -10.29 15.83 -16.91
CA ARG A 137 -11.04 15.56 -18.14
C ARG A 137 -12.57 15.45 -17.96
N ARG A 138 -13.05 15.40 -16.72
CA ARG A 138 -14.48 15.30 -16.38
C ARG A 138 -15.13 16.61 -15.95
N ARG A 139 -14.34 17.69 -15.90
CA ARG A 139 -14.80 19.07 -15.72
C ARG A 139 -14.87 19.72 -17.08
#